data_AF-A0A232F673-F1
#
_entry.id   AF-A0A232F673-F1
#
_cell.length_a   1.000
_cell.length_b   1.000
_cell.length_c   1.000
_cell.angle_alpha   90.00
_cell.angle_beta   90.00
_cell.angle_gamma   90.00
#
_symmetry.space_group_name_H-M   'P 1'
#
loop_
_entity.id
_entity.type
_entity.pdbx_description
1 polymer ?
#
loop_
_entity_poly.entity_id
_entity_poly.type
_entity_poly.pdbx_seq_one_letter_code
_entity_poly.pdbx_strand_id
1 'polypeptide(L)'
;MVSRILCTYIYIYTVNFYFFWLQAFVIGLKEVRIQTPFAVKKGDSTKLYCLYDTEGDPLYIVKWYKSGREFYRYVPREQPSTKSFPVGNLRIKVR
;
A
#
# COMPACT_ATOMS: atom_id res chain seq x y z
N MET A 1 -0.39 -18.72 50.09
CA MET A 1 0.20 -19.07 48.77
C MET A 1 -0.78 -18.86 47.59
N VAL A 2 -2.07 -19.19 47.74
CA VAL A 2 -3.11 -19.13 46.68
C VAL A 2 -3.40 -17.71 46.14
N SER A 3 -3.39 -16.68 47.00
CA SER A 3 -3.67 -15.29 46.60
C SER A 3 -2.66 -14.71 45.60
N ARG A 4 -1.38 -15.10 45.68
CA ARG A 4 -0.34 -14.62 44.77
C ARG A 4 -0.50 -15.21 43.36
N ILE A 5 -0.87 -16.50 43.28
CA ILE A 5 -1.06 -17.23 42.00
C ILE A 5 -2.26 -16.66 41.23
N LEU A 6 -3.37 -16.40 41.91
CA LEU A 6 -4.56 -15.79 41.32
C LEU A 6 -4.27 -14.39 40.76
N CYS A 7 -3.47 -13.58 41.47
CA CYS A 7 -3.10 -12.24 41.03
C CYS A 7 -2.18 -12.26 39.80
N THR A 8 -1.19 -13.17 39.77
CA THR A 8 -0.33 -13.37 38.60
C THR A 8 -1.14 -13.86 37.40
N TYR A 9 -2.11 -14.76 37.60
CA TYR A 9 -3.00 -15.24 36.54
C TYR A 9 -3.86 -14.11 35.99
N ILE A 10 -4.57 -13.36 36.84
CA ILE A 10 -5.39 -12.21 36.39
C ILE A 10 -4.55 -11.18 35.63
N TYR A 11 -3.35 -10.86 36.10
CA TYR A 11 -2.43 -9.93 35.43
C TYR A 11 -1.98 -10.44 34.06
N ILE A 12 -1.67 -11.73 33.93
CA ILE A 12 -1.33 -12.35 32.63
C ILE A 12 -2.52 -12.30 31.68
N TYR A 13 -3.74 -12.56 32.15
CA TYR A 13 -4.95 -12.53 31.31
C TYR A 13 -5.27 -11.11 30.83
N THR A 14 -5.15 -10.10 31.70
CA THR A 14 -5.38 -8.71 31.28
C THR A 14 -4.33 -8.26 30.29
N VAL A 15 -3.05 -8.55 30.51
CA VAL A 15 -1.96 -8.20 29.57
C VAL A 15 -2.13 -8.90 28.22
N ASN A 16 -2.46 -10.20 28.21
CA ASN A 16 -2.72 -10.92 26.96
C ASN A 16 -3.95 -10.39 26.23
N PHE A 17 -5.02 -10.04 26.94
CA PHE A 17 -6.19 -9.39 26.36
C PHE A 17 -5.79 -8.06 25.71
N TYR A 18 -5.14 -7.15 26.45
CA TYR A 18 -4.67 -5.87 25.90
C TYR A 18 -3.72 -6.05 24.70
N PHE A 19 -2.84 -7.05 24.73
CA PHE A 19 -1.95 -7.38 23.62
C PHE A 19 -2.71 -7.90 22.39
N PHE A 20 -3.73 -8.74 22.60
CA PHE A 20 -4.61 -9.25 21.56
C PHE A 20 -5.46 -8.14 20.90
N TRP A 21 -5.93 -7.17 21.69
CA TRP A 21 -6.60 -5.97 21.16
C TRP A 21 -5.65 -5.03 20.40
N LEU A 22 -4.37 -4.99 20.76
CA LEU A 22 -3.35 -4.17 20.08
C LEU A 22 -2.97 -4.71 18.70
N GLN A 23 -3.08 -6.01 18.44
CA GLN A 23 -2.73 -6.61 17.14
C GLN A 23 -3.80 -6.42 16.04
N ALA A 24 -4.97 -5.87 16.37
CA ALA A 24 -6.15 -5.93 15.50
C ALA A 24 -6.33 -4.76 14.50
N PHE A 25 -5.32 -3.91 14.24
CA PHE A 25 -5.53 -2.73 13.39
C PHE A 25 -4.39 -2.42 12.42
N VAL A 26 -4.03 -3.37 11.55
CA VAL A 26 -3.31 -3.05 10.31
C VAL A 26 -4.02 -3.76 9.15
N ILE A 27 -5.12 -3.18 8.69
CA ILE A 27 -5.78 -3.60 7.46
C ILE A 27 -5.05 -2.87 6.32
N GLY A 28 -4.24 -3.61 5.56
CA GLY A 28 -3.57 -3.11 4.35
C GLY A 28 -4.39 -3.43 3.10
N LEU A 29 -4.08 -2.77 1.99
CA LEU A 29 -4.66 -3.07 0.68
C LEU A 29 -4.51 -4.57 0.36
N LYS A 30 -5.63 -5.25 0.08
CA LYS A 30 -5.62 -6.67 -0.26
C LYS A 30 -5.33 -6.84 -1.75
N GLU A 31 -4.41 -7.75 -2.07
CA GLU A 31 -4.18 -8.28 -3.42
C GLU A 31 -3.81 -7.23 -4.51
N VAL A 32 -2.70 -6.51 -4.30
CA VAL A 32 -2.11 -5.65 -5.32
C VAL A 32 -1.36 -6.48 -6.37
N ARG A 33 -1.78 -6.42 -7.63
CA ARG A 33 -1.11 -7.07 -8.78
C ARG A 33 -0.64 -6.04 -9.79
N ILE A 34 0.62 -6.16 -10.18
CA ILE A 34 1.24 -5.33 -11.20
C ILE A 34 1.39 -6.16 -12.48
N GLN A 35 0.78 -5.69 -13.57
CA GLN A 35 0.98 -6.30 -14.90
C GLN A 35 1.82 -5.36 -15.76
N THR A 36 3.03 -5.83 -16.07
CA THR A 36 3.98 -5.11 -16.95
C THR A 36 4.58 -6.09 -17.94
N PRO A 37 4.87 -5.66 -19.18
CA PRO A 37 5.62 -6.49 -20.11
C PRO A 37 7.05 -6.72 -19.61
N PHE A 38 7.60 -7.89 -19.94
CA PHE A 38 8.95 -8.30 -19.52
C PHE A 38 10.05 -7.36 -20.08
N ALA A 39 9.89 -6.94 -21.32
CA ALA A 39 10.78 -5.97 -21.96
C ALA A 39 10.01 -5.18 -23.01
N VAL A 40 10.37 -3.90 -23.16
CA VAL A 40 9.81 -3.00 -24.17
C VAL A 40 10.97 -2.42 -24.95
N LYS A 41 10.89 -2.44 -26.28
CA LYS A 41 11.93 -1.83 -27.12
C LYS A 41 11.96 -0.32 -26.89
N LYS A 42 13.15 0.25 -26.94
CA LYS A 42 13.33 1.70 -26.79
C LYS A 42 12.59 2.43 -27.91
N GLY A 43 11.60 3.24 -27.55
CA GLY A 43 10.77 4.01 -28.48
C GLY A 43 9.33 3.51 -28.59
N ASP A 44 9.05 2.28 -28.15
CA ASP A 44 7.69 1.74 -28.15
C ASP A 44 6.87 2.24 -26.95
N SER A 45 5.57 2.39 -27.15
CA SER A 45 4.62 2.68 -26.07
C SER A 45 4.19 1.40 -25.38
N THR A 46 4.26 1.37 -24.05
CA THR A 46 3.71 0.29 -23.23
C THR A 46 2.65 0.81 -22.27
N LYS A 47 1.76 -0.08 -21.84
CA LYS A 47 0.81 0.16 -20.75
C LYS A 47 1.28 -0.60 -19.51
N LEU A 48 1.15 0.04 -18.36
CA LEU A 48 1.44 -0.56 -17.06
C LEU A 48 0.10 -0.62 -16.32
N TYR A 49 -0.35 -1.81 -15.94
CA TYR A 49 -1.60 -1.95 -15.20
C TYR A 49 -1.28 -2.23 -13.72
N CYS A 50 -1.93 -1.48 -12.84
CA CYS A 50 -1.98 -1.73 -11.41
C CYS A 50 -3.40 -2.17 -11.08
N LEU A 51 -3.58 -3.45 -10.80
CA LEU A 51 -4.83 -4.02 -10.32
C LEU A 51 -4.76 -4.04 -8.80
N TYR A 52 -5.71 -3.39 -8.14
CA TYR A 52 -5.78 -3.33 -6.69
C TYR A 52 -7.23 -3.49 -6.25
N ASP A 53 -7.44 -4.20 -5.15
CA ASP A 53 -8.75 -4.30 -4.50
C ASP A 53 -8.72 -3.46 -3.22
N THR A 54 -9.63 -2.49 -3.12
CA THR A 54 -9.72 -1.65 -1.93
C THR A 54 -10.76 -2.15 -0.93
N GLU A 55 -11.50 -3.22 -1.22
CA GLU A 55 -12.52 -3.82 -0.33
C GLU A 55 -13.51 -2.80 0.27
N GLY A 56 -13.74 -1.67 -0.43
CA GLY A 56 -14.61 -0.58 0.03
C GLY A 56 -13.89 0.62 0.63
N ASP A 57 -12.58 0.53 0.90
CA ASP A 57 -11.79 1.64 1.38
C ASP A 57 -11.36 2.61 0.26
N PRO A 58 -11.21 3.90 0.55
CA PRO A 58 -10.70 4.87 -0.42
C PRO A 58 -9.20 4.66 -0.69
N LEU A 59 -8.83 4.48 -1.96
CA LEU A 59 -7.43 4.47 -2.40
C LEU A 59 -6.72 5.76 -1.98
N TYR A 60 -5.63 5.63 -1.21
CA TYR A 60 -4.86 6.77 -0.75
C TYR A 60 -3.95 7.34 -1.85
N ILE A 61 -3.12 6.50 -2.47
CA ILE A 61 -2.14 6.92 -3.47
C ILE A 61 -1.63 5.74 -4.30
N VAL A 62 -1.38 5.98 -5.59
CA VAL A 62 -0.60 5.08 -6.47
C VAL A 62 0.62 5.84 -6.96
N LYS A 63 1.81 5.27 -6.78
CA LYS A 63 3.07 5.85 -7.25
C LYS A 63 3.81 4.87 -8.14
N TRP A 64 4.37 5.38 -9.24
CA TRP A 64 5.24 4.61 -10.10
C TRP A 64 6.67 5.17 -10.08
N TYR A 65 7.63 4.25 -9.95
CA TYR A 65 9.05 4.55 -9.89
C TYR A 65 9.79 3.87 -11.03
N LYS A 66 10.77 4.56 -11.59
CA LYS A 66 11.75 3.99 -12.52
C LYS A 66 13.15 4.41 -12.08
N SER A 67 14.03 3.42 -11.87
CA SER A 67 15.42 3.66 -11.46
C SER A 67 15.51 4.58 -10.23
N GLY A 68 14.65 4.37 -9.24
CA GLY A 68 14.59 5.16 -8.00
C GLY A 68 13.92 6.54 -8.11
N ARG A 69 13.45 6.94 -9.30
CA ARG A 69 12.76 8.24 -9.50
C ARG A 69 11.27 8.05 -9.73
N GLU A 70 10.47 8.81 -9.00
CA GLU A 70 9.01 8.89 -9.21
C GLU A 70 8.75 9.53 -10.58
N PHE A 71 7.94 8.87 -11.41
CA PHE A 71 7.54 9.44 -12.71
C PHE A 71 6.04 9.67 -12.80
N TYR A 72 5.23 8.98 -12.00
CA TYR A 72 3.77 9.16 -11.98
C TYR A 72 3.21 8.96 -10.58
N ARG A 73 2.23 9.79 -10.23
CA ARG A 73 1.48 9.72 -8.98
C ARG A 73 0.00 9.99 -9.23
N TYR A 74 -0.85 9.13 -8.67
CA TYR A 74 -2.31 9.29 -8.65
C TYR A 74 -2.82 9.34 -7.21
N VAL A 75 -3.49 10.43 -6.85
CA VAL A 75 -4.08 10.68 -5.53
C VAL A 75 -5.52 11.13 -5.75
N PRO A 76 -6.52 10.25 -5.54
CA PRO A 76 -7.92 10.58 -5.79
C PRO A 76 -8.42 11.80 -4.99
N ARG A 77 -7.82 12.05 -3.82
CA ARG A 77 -8.20 13.12 -2.90
C ARG A 77 -7.58 14.49 -3.21
N GLU A 78 -6.63 14.57 -4.15
CA GLU A 78 -5.98 15.83 -4.54
C GLU A 78 -6.54 16.36 -5.87
N GLN A 79 -6.49 17.68 -6.06
CA GLN A 79 -6.71 18.33 -7.35
C GLN A 79 -5.43 19.07 -7.77
N PRO A 80 -4.81 18.73 -8.92
CA PRO A 80 -5.17 17.65 -9.83
C PRO A 80 -4.90 16.26 -9.24
N SER A 81 -5.78 15.30 -9.56
CA SER A 81 -5.70 13.92 -9.03
C SER A 81 -4.49 13.15 -9.56
N THR A 82 -3.86 13.63 -10.63
CA THR A 82 -2.72 13.00 -11.27
C THR A 82 -1.56 13.97 -11.41
N LYS A 83 -0.36 13.52 -11.09
CA LYS A 83 0.90 14.27 -11.21
C LYS A 83 1.92 13.42 -11.94
N SER A 84 2.53 13.97 -12.98
CA SER A 84 3.60 13.33 -13.74
C SER A 84 4.92 14.07 -13.57
N PHE A 85 6.01 13.33 -13.43
CA PHE A 85 7.35 13.89 -13.28
C PHE A 85 8.25 13.43 -14.45
N PRO A 86 9.08 14.33 -15.01
CA PRO A 86 9.97 13.97 -16.09
C PRO A 86 11.09 13.04 -15.59
N VAL A 87 11.18 11.84 -16.18
CA VAL A 87 12.25 10.89 -15.89
C VAL A 87 12.91 10.46 -17.19
N GLY A 88 14.03 11.12 -17.52
CA GLY A 88 14.72 10.93 -18.80
C GLY A 88 13.80 11.25 -19.98
N ASN A 89 13.75 10.35 -20.97
CA ASN A 89 12.94 10.53 -22.19
C ASN A 89 11.56 9.85 -22.13
N LEU A 90 11.02 9.61 -20.93
CA LEU A 90 9.69 9.01 -20.79
C LEU A 90 8.60 10.04 -21.07
N ARG A 91 7.63 9.66 -21.90
CA ARG A 91 6.39 10.41 -22.13
C ARG A 91 5.23 9.61 -21.53
N ILE A 92 4.51 10.22 -20.59
CA ILE A 92 3.43 9.57 -19.86
C ILE A 92 2.11 10.09 -20.42
N LYS A 93 1.21 9.15 -20.77
CA LYS A 93 -0.14 9.47 -21.21
C LYS A 93 -1.12 8.79 -20.26
N VAL A 94 -1.90 9.61 -19.56
CA VAL A 94 -3.00 9.16 -18.70
C VAL A 94 -4.21 8.93 -19.62
N ARG A 95 -4.89 7.78 -19.48
CA ARG A 95 -6.06 7.43 -20.28
C ARG A 95 -7.18 6.96 -19.38
#